data_AF-A0A2U3LE28-F1
#
_entry.id   AF-A0A2U3LE28-F1
#
_cell.length_a   1.000
_cell.length_b   1.000
_cell.length_c   1.000
_cell.angle_alpha   90.00
_cell.angle_beta   90.00
_cell.angle_gamma   90.00
#
_symmetry.space_group_name_H-M   'P 1'
#
loop_
_entity.id
_entity.type
_entity.pdbx_description
1 polymer ?
#
loop_
_entity_poly.entity_id
_entity_poly.type
_entity_poly.pdbx_seq_one_letter_code
_entity_poly.pdbx_strand_id
1 'polypeptide(L)' 'MYKDTRLGIYYCDILVEKKIIVEVKAIDRLNLSHTGQLLNYLKAGGLQVGVLFNFGRPRVEYKRVLL' A
#
# COMPACT_ATOMS: atom_id res chain seq x y z
N MET A 1 -0.88 9.65 10.61
CA MET A 1 -0.55 10.22 11.94
C MET A 1 0.86 9.76 12.29
N TYR A 2 1.77 10.66 12.62
CA TYR A 2 3.08 10.34 13.18
C TYR A 2 3.36 11.35 14.27
N LYS A 3 3.66 10.88 15.50
CA LYS A 3 3.86 11.75 16.68
C LYS A 3 2.73 12.80 16.83
N ASP A 4 1.48 12.34 16.84
CA ASP A 4 0.27 13.19 16.88
C ASP A 4 0.11 14.24 15.77
N THR A 5 0.97 14.21 14.76
CA THR A 5 0.88 15.12 13.62
C THR A 5 0.20 14.43 12.45
N ARG A 6 -0.82 15.09 11.89
CA ARG A 6 -1.51 14.65 10.68
C ARG A 6 -0.59 14.91 9.47
N LEU A 7 0.20 13.91 9.10
CA LEU A 7 1.19 13.99 8.01
C LEU A 7 0.60 14.21 6.60
N GLY A 8 -0.73 14.21 6.46
CA GLY A 8 -1.42 14.37 5.18
C GLY A 8 -2.69 13.53 5.11
N ILE A 9 -3.48 13.76 4.07
CA ILE A 9 -4.60 12.89 3.69
C ILE A 9 -4.05 11.90 2.67
N TYR A 10 -4.26 10.62 2.92
CA TYR A 10 -3.91 9.58 1.97
C TYR A 10 -5.18 8.98 1.36
N TYR A 11 -5.14 8.78 0.05
CA TYR A 11 -6.16 8.06 -0.70
C TYR A 11 -5.49 6.83 -1.29
N CYS A 12 -5.97 5.64 -0.90
CA CYS A 12 -5.55 4.41 -1.57
C CYS A 12 -6.20 4.31 -2.94
N ASP A 13 -5.52 3.67 -3.89
CA ASP A 13 -6.04 3.48 -5.25
C ASP A 13 -7.35 2.69 -5.22
N ILE A 14 -7.37 1.56 -4.49
CA ILE A 14 -8.52 0.67 -4.40
C ILE A 14 -8.66 0.13 -2.97
N LEU A 15 -9.88 0.19 -2.44
CA LEU A 15 -10.27 -0.45 -1.19
C LEU A 15 -11.33 -1.51 -1.45
N VAL A 16 -10.96 -2.79 -1.30
CA VAL A 16 -11.86 -3.93 -1.55
C VAL A 16 -12.57 -4.32 -0.25
N GLU A 17 -13.89 -4.36 -0.29
CA GLU A 17 -14.78 -4.70 0.84
C GLU A 17 -14.48 -3.97 2.17
N LYS A 18 -13.85 -2.78 2.15
CA LYS A 18 -13.34 -2.10 3.36
C LYS A 18 -12.38 -2.97 4.19
N LYS A 19 -11.71 -3.94 3.57
CA LYS A 19 -10.83 -4.92 4.24
C LYS A 19 -9.42 -4.98 3.66
N ILE A 20 -9.29 -4.80 2.35
CA ILE A 20 -8.03 -4.98 1.63
C ILE A 20 -7.68 -3.70 0.89
N ILE A 21 -6.49 -3.16 1.17
CA ILE A 21 -5.92 -2.06 0.38
C ILE A 21 -5.19 -2.65 -0.82
N VAL A 22 -5.48 -2.16 -2.02
CA VAL A 22 -4.73 -2.49 -3.23
C VAL A 22 -4.09 -1.22 -3.78
N GLU A 23 -2.79 -1.30 -4.01
CA GLU A 23 -1.93 -0.21 -4.45
C GLU A 23 -1.26 -0.57 -5.78
N VAL A 24 -1.36 0.32 -6.76
CA VAL A 24 -0.89 0.09 -8.12
C VAL A 24 0.31 0.99 -8.39
N LYS A 25 1.37 0.42 -8.98
CA LYS A 25 2.57 1.15 -9.37
C LYS A 25 2.97 0.80 -10.80
N ALA A 26 3.67 1.73 -11.46
CA ALA A 26 4.29 1.53 -12.77
C ALA A 26 5.77 1.92 -12.69
N ILE A 27 6.55 1.08 -12.02
CA ILE A 27 7.96 1.35 -11.69
C ILE A 27 8.86 0.16 -12.04
N ASP A 28 10.17 0.37 -12.10
CA ASP A 28 11.11 -0.72 -12.40
C ASP A 28 11.02 -1.85 -11.37
N ARG A 29 11.09 -1.56 -10.06
CA ARG A 29 10.99 -2.60 -9.02
C ARG A 29 10.31 -2.11 -7.75
N LEU A 30 9.59 -3.00 -7.08
CA LEU A 30 9.18 -2.76 -5.71
C LEU A 30 10.40 -2.66 -4.77
N ASN A 31 10.29 -1.83 -3.74
CA ASN A 31 11.32 -1.68 -2.71
C ASN A 31 10.66 -1.61 -1.31
N LEU A 32 11.49 -1.55 -0.27
CA LEU A 32 11.02 -1.54 1.11
C LEU A 32 10.20 -0.29 1.45
N SER A 33 10.46 0.86 0.80
CA SER A 33 9.67 2.09 1.01
C SER A 33 8.21 1.87 0.62
N HIS A 34 7.94 1.21 -0.52
CA HIS A 34 6.56 0.89 -0.94
C HIS A 34 5.84 -0.02 0.05
N THR A 35 6.56 -1.00 0.63
CA THR A 35 5.99 -1.87 1.67
C THR A 35 5.73 -1.09 2.96
N GLY A 36 6.68 -0.26 3.40
CA GLY A 36 6.54 0.58 4.60
C GLY A 36 5.40 1.59 4.48
N GLN A 37 5.23 2.19 3.31
CA GLN A 37 4.11 3.06 2.99
C GLN A 37 2.77 2.32 3.15
N LEU A 38 2.62 1.15 2.53
CA LEU A 38 1.40 0.34 2.66
C LEU A 38 1.13 -0.08 4.11
N LEU A 39 2.17 -0.48 4.87
CA LEU A 39 2.04 -0.80 6.30
C LEU A 39 1.51 0.38 7.11
N ASN A 40 1.97 1.61 6.82
CA ASN A 40 1.44 2.80 7.50
C ASN A 40 -0.04 3.02 7.21
N TYR A 41 -0.52 2.69 6.02
CA TYR A 41 -1.94 2.79 5.67
C TYR A 41 -2.78 1.68 6.29
N LEU A 42 -2.26 0.46 6.34
CA LEU A 42 -2.91 -0.62 7.08
C LEU A 42 -3.09 -0.24 8.55
N LYS A 43 -2.04 0.29 9.20
CA LYS A 43 -2.12 0.80 10.59
C LYS A 43 -3.14 1.93 10.73
N ALA A 44 -3.06 2.94 9.87
CA ALA A 44 -3.93 4.11 9.95
C ALA A 44 -5.40 3.80 9.65
N GLY A 45 -5.67 2.81 8.79
CA GLY A 45 -7.01 2.36 8.41
C GLY A 45 -7.57 1.24 9.28
N GLY A 46 -6.81 0.71 10.24
CA GLY A 46 -7.22 -0.46 11.02
C GLY A 46 -7.39 -1.73 10.19
N LEU A 47 -6.67 -1.85 9.07
CA LEU A 47 -6.75 -2.96 8.13
C LEU A 47 -5.53 -3.88 8.28
N GLN A 48 -5.67 -5.14 7.88
CA GLN A 48 -4.66 -6.19 8.10
C GLN A 48 -3.96 -6.64 6.81
N VAL A 49 -4.62 -6.47 5.66
CA VAL A 49 -4.16 -7.04 4.40
C VAL A 49 -4.01 -5.93 3.36
N GLY A 50 -2.85 -5.89 2.73
CA GLY A 50 -2.60 -5.05 1.58
C GLY A 50 -1.93 -5.80 0.43
N VAL A 51 -2.13 -5.32 -0.79
CA VAL A 51 -1.49 -5.87 -2.01
C VAL A 51 -0.87 -4.73 -2.80
N LEU A 52 0.41 -4.88 -3.13
CA LEU A 52 1.10 -4.05 -4.11
C LEU A 52 1.06 -4.77 -5.45
N PHE A 53 0.58 -4.11 -6.50
CA PHE A 53 0.76 -4.52 -7.89
C PHE A 53 1.72 -3.54 -8.59
N ASN A 54 2.68 -4.08 -9.33
CA ASN A 54 3.59 -3.30 -10.16
C ASN A 54 3.46 -3.73 -11.63
N PHE A 55 2.99 -2.80 -12.46
CA PHE A 55 2.80 -2.93 -13.91
C PHE A 55 3.92 -2.24 -14.70
N GLY A 56 4.99 -1.76 -14.06
CA GLY A 56 6.11 -1.10 -14.74
C GLY A 56 7.02 -2.04 -15.54
N ARG A 57 6.67 -3.33 -15.61
CA ARG A 57 7.40 -4.38 -16.32
C ARG A 57 6.45 -5.19 -17.21
N PRO A 58 6.97 -5.90 -18.23
CA PRO A 58 6.15 -6.75 -19.09
C PRO A 58 5.35 -7.84 -18.36
N ARG A 59 5.85 -8.29 -17.20
CA ARG A 59 5.12 -9.18 -16.29
C ARG A 59 4.75 -8.43 -15.03
N VAL A 60 3.50 -8.61 -14.61
CA VAL A 60 2.99 -8.04 -13.36
C VAL A 60 3.75 -8.63 -12.18
N GLU A 61 4.38 -7.77 -11.39
CA GLU A 61 4.92 -8.11 -10.09
C GLU A 61 3.86 -7.82 -9.03
N TYR A 62 3.67 -8.70 -8.06
CA TYR A 62 2.75 -8.47 -6.95
C TYR A 62 3.34 -8.89 -5.61
N LYS A 63 2.93 -8.21 -4.55
CA LYS A 63 3.35 -8.52 -3.18
C LYS A 63 2.18 -8.38 -2.20
N ARG A 64 1.86 -9.46 -1.50
CA ARG A 64 0.94 -9.43 -0.36
C ARG A 64 1.69 -8.98 0.89
N VAL A 65 1.11 -8.04 1.62
CA VAL A 65 1.63 -7.49 2.87
C VAL A 65 0.60 -7.73 3.97
N LEU A 66 1.08 -8.24 5.11
CA LEU A 66 0.30 -8.42 6.32
C LEU A 66 0.83 -7.48 7.38
N LEU A 67 -0.09 -6.86 8.13
CA LEU A 67 0.25 -5.98 9.24
C LEU A 67 0.58 -6.75 10.52
#